data_AF-A0AAJ6KCS4-F1
#
_entry.id   AF-A0AAJ6KCS4-F1
#
_cell.length_a   1.000
_cell.length_b   1.000
_cell.length_c   1.000
_cell.angle_alpha   90.00
_cell.angle_beta   90.00
_cell.angle_gamma   90.00
#
_symmetry.space_group_name_H-M   'P 1'
#
loop_
_entity.id
_entity.type
_entity.pdbx_description
1 polymer ?
#
loop_
_entity_poly.entity_id
_entity_poly.type
_entity_poly.pdbx_seq_one_letter_code
_entity_poly.pdbx_strand_id
1 'polypeptide(L)'
;MQYVKFGSRRGEHGEIKLLDIFYKHNIVFAEVKAGADKVKEKKFLKGTKIMIADGLTAVAVAEALTDSDSLDNLNIKFNKNEIDRVNISNWVIAAKVKIYKLKEEDYFPTTIGKFYHIKNKDKIKLIDELLEKYSN
;
A
#
# COMPACT_ATOMS: atom_id res chain seq x y z
N MET A 1 8.80 -14.28 4.64
CA MET A 1 8.46 -13.17 3.73
C MET A 1 7.05 -12.68 4.04
N GLN A 2 6.79 -11.37 4.03
CA GLN A 2 5.46 -10.81 4.27
C GLN A 2 4.81 -10.37 2.95
N TYR A 3 3.48 -10.47 2.90
CA TYR A 3 2.66 -10.01 1.79
C TYR A 3 1.51 -9.17 2.31
N VAL A 4 1.30 -7.98 1.75
CA VAL A 4 0.24 -7.07 2.18
C VAL A 4 -0.47 -6.43 1.00
N LYS A 5 -1.73 -6.05 1.21
CA LYS A 5 -2.51 -5.23 0.28
C LYS A 5 -2.58 -3.79 0.80
N PHE A 6 -2.45 -2.81 -0.09
CA PHE A 6 -2.97 -1.46 0.08
C PHE A 6 -4.07 -1.14 -0.93
N GLY A 7 -5.20 -0.63 -0.46
CA GLY A 7 -6.25 -0.03 -1.27
C GLY A 7 -6.05 1.46 -1.37
N SER A 8 -6.08 2.01 -2.59
CA SER A 8 -5.93 3.44 -2.84
C SER A 8 -7.24 4.22 -2.71
N ARG A 9 -8.40 3.56 -2.59
CA ARG A 9 -9.71 4.22 -2.43
C ARG A 9 -10.20 4.18 -0.98
N ARG A 10 -10.73 5.31 -0.48
CA ARG A 10 -11.42 5.44 0.83
C ARG A 10 -12.81 6.08 0.66
N GLY A 11 -13.70 5.85 1.64
CA GLY A 11 -15.10 6.33 1.67
C GLY A 11 -16.10 5.23 1.24
N GLU A 12 -17.38 5.35 1.63
CA GLU A 12 -18.44 4.38 1.26
C GLU A 12 -18.58 4.22 -0.26
N HIS A 13 -18.27 5.27 -1.03
CA HIS A 13 -18.30 5.29 -2.49
C HIS A 13 -16.91 5.38 -3.16
N GLY A 14 -15.82 5.28 -2.40
CA GLY A 14 -14.46 5.30 -2.96
C GLY A 14 -14.00 6.67 -3.49
N GLU A 15 -14.53 7.75 -2.93
CA GLU A 15 -14.34 9.13 -3.38
C GLU A 15 -12.90 9.63 -3.18
N ILE A 16 -12.23 9.19 -2.11
CA ILE A 16 -10.85 9.57 -1.84
C ILE A 16 -9.95 8.59 -2.57
N LYS A 17 -9.38 9.02 -3.69
CA LYS A 17 -8.30 8.30 -4.40
C LYS A 17 -6.97 8.63 -3.72
N LEU A 18 -6.02 7.71 -3.69
CA LEU A 18 -4.67 7.91 -3.10
C LEU A 18 -3.57 7.36 -4.01
N LEU A 19 -3.94 6.78 -5.15
CA LEU A 19 -3.03 6.05 -6.02
C LEU A 19 -1.96 6.98 -6.63
N ASP A 20 -2.36 8.19 -6.98
CA ASP A 20 -1.48 9.28 -7.40
C ASP A 20 -0.46 9.64 -6.32
N ILE A 21 -0.86 9.67 -5.05
CA ILE A 21 0.04 9.95 -3.91
C ILE A 21 1.06 8.81 -3.74
N PHE A 22 0.60 7.55 -3.81
CA PHE A 22 1.49 6.39 -3.75
C PHE A 22 2.56 6.46 -4.85
N TYR A 23 2.14 6.72 -6.08
CA TYR A 23 3.05 6.79 -7.22
C TYR A 23 4.00 7.98 -7.17
N LYS A 24 3.49 9.17 -6.79
CA LYS A 24 4.29 10.39 -6.77
C LYS A 24 5.41 10.33 -5.73
N HIS A 25 5.12 9.79 -4.55
CA HIS A 25 6.07 9.75 -3.44
C HIS A 25 6.77 8.41 -3.25
N ASN A 26 6.43 7.39 -4.08
CA ASN A 26 6.92 6.02 -3.95
C ASN A 26 6.73 5.48 -2.52
N ILE A 27 5.49 5.61 -2.02
CA ILE A 27 5.09 5.17 -0.69
C ILE A 27 3.81 4.35 -0.72
N VAL A 28 3.62 3.59 0.34
CA VAL A 28 2.30 3.10 0.75
C VAL A 28 2.08 3.47 2.21
N PHE A 29 0.82 3.67 2.59
CA PHE A 29 0.46 3.97 3.97
C PHE A 29 -0.92 3.40 4.34
N ALA A 30 -1.07 3.05 5.61
CA ALA A 30 -2.31 2.54 6.17
C ALA A 30 -2.68 3.27 7.47
N GLU A 31 -3.96 3.64 7.57
CA GLU A 31 -4.55 4.04 8.84
C GLU A 31 -4.68 2.81 9.73
N VAL A 32 -3.98 2.79 10.86
CA VAL A 32 -4.19 1.77 11.88
C VAL A 32 -5.01 2.42 12.99
N LYS A 33 -6.34 2.46 12.81
CA LYS A 33 -7.31 3.02 13.80
C LYS A 33 -7.41 2.18 15.08
N ALA A 34 -6.29 1.87 15.70
CA ALA A 34 -6.23 1.18 16.96
C ALA A 34 -4.98 1.65 17.71
N GLY A 35 -5.08 1.73 19.04
CA GLY A 35 -3.98 2.19 19.90
C GLY A 35 -2.65 1.51 19.60
N ALA A 36 -1.55 2.09 20.10
CA ALA A 36 -0.16 1.78 19.73
C ALA A 36 0.19 0.29 19.61
N ASP A 37 -0.42 -0.60 20.41
CA ASP A 37 -0.14 -2.03 20.37
C ASP A 37 -0.71 -2.75 19.13
N LYS A 38 -1.88 -2.36 18.61
CA LYS A 38 -2.39 -2.92 17.34
C LYS A 38 -1.65 -2.34 16.11
N VAL A 39 -0.97 -1.20 16.27
CA VAL A 39 -0.06 -0.66 15.26
C VAL A 39 1.15 -1.59 15.08
N LYS A 40 1.69 -2.14 16.18
CA LYS A 40 2.81 -3.12 16.13
C LYS A 40 2.44 -4.37 15.33
N GLU A 41 1.23 -4.90 15.50
CA GLU A 41 0.75 -6.09 14.78
C GLU A 41 0.53 -5.86 13.28
N LYS A 42 0.39 -4.60 12.86
CA LYS A 42 0.17 -4.20 11.47
C LYS A 42 1.42 -3.67 10.79
N LYS A 43 2.56 -3.69 11.48
CA LYS A 43 3.85 -3.36 10.86
C LYS A 43 4.22 -4.39 9.80
N PHE A 44 4.89 -3.91 8.77
CA PHE A 44 5.48 -4.72 7.71
C PHE A 44 6.92 -4.29 7.51
N LEU A 45 7.78 -5.24 7.16
CA LEU A 45 9.22 -5.05 7.14
C LEU A 45 9.73 -4.76 5.73
N LYS A 46 10.96 -4.27 5.64
CA LYS A 46 11.72 -4.22 4.40
C LYS A 46 11.69 -5.59 3.69
N GLY A 47 11.56 -5.56 2.36
CA GLY A 47 11.39 -6.73 1.51
C GLY A 47 9.95 -7.26 1.44
N THR A 48 9.01 -6.69 2.22
CA THR A 48 7.58 -7.03 2.09
C THR A 48 7.11 -6.82 0.66
N LYS A 49 6.45 -7.82 0.09
CA LYS A 49 5.84 -7.76 -1.23
C LYS A 49 4.42 -7.23 -1.12
N ILE A 50 4.08 -6.28 -1.98
CA ILE A 50 2.91 -5.43 -1.81
C ILE A 50 2.03 -5.50 -3.06
N MET A 51 0.73 -5.67 -2.84
CA MET A 51 -0.30 -5.47 -3.85
C MET A 51 -0.97 -4.11 -3.64
N ILE A 52 -1.08 -3.29 -4.68
CA ILE A 52 -1.77 -2.00 -4.65
C ILE A 52 -3.03 -2.09 -5.52
N ALA A 53 -4.17 -1.71 -4.95
CA ALA A 53 -5.46 -1.83 -5.60
C ALA A 53 -6.23 -0.53 -5.69
N ASP A 54 -6.83 -0.25 -6.85
CA ASP A 54 -7.74 0.87 -7.09
C ASP A 54 -9.20 0.49 -6.80
N GLY A 55 -9.45 0.07 -5.56
CA GLY A 55 -10.74 -0.48 -5.13
C GLY A 55 -10.77 -1.99 -5.28
N LEU A 56 -11.46 -2.47 -6.33
CA LEU A 56 -11.69 -3.90 -6.61
C LEU A 56 -10.66 -4.54 -7.55
N THR A 57 -9.72 -3.75 -8.06
CA THR A 57 -8.72 -4.24 -9.04
C THR A 57 -7.33 -3.92 -8.53
N ALA A 58 -6.43 -4.91 -8.55
CA ALA A 58 -5.01 -4.71 -8.34
C ALA A 58 -4.40 -4.12 -9.61
N VAL A 59 -3.70 -2.99 -9.47
CA VAL A 59 -3.20 -2.17 -10.59
C VAL A 59 -1.69 -1.91 -10.51
N ALA A 60 -1.07 -2.26 -9.38
CA ALA A 60 0.36 -2.17 -9.17
C ALA A 60 0.81 -3.23 -8.16
N VAL A 61 2.06 -3.67 -8.29
CA VAL A 61 2.77 -4.42 -7.27
C VAL A 61 3.97 -3.60 -6.79
N ALA A 62 4.45 -3.86 -5.59
CA ALA A 62 5.57 -3.11 -5.04
C ALA A 62 6.39 -3.96 -4.06
N GLU A 63 7.58 -3.47 -3.74
CA GLU A 63 8.43 -4.02 -2.69
C GLU A 63 8.79 -2.94 -1.68
N ALA A 64 8.68 -3.26 -0.38
CA ALA A 64 9.07 -2.35 0.70
C ALA A 64 10.59 -2.17 0.75
N LEU A 65 11.05 -0.92 0.63
CA LEU A 65 12.47 -0.56 0.73
C LEU A 65 12.89 -0.28 2.17
N THR A 66 11.93 0.03 3.04
CA THR A 66 12.10 0.28 4.46
C THR A 66 11.08 -0.50 5.26
N ASP A 67 11.35 -0.69 6.55
CA ASP A 67 10.30 -1.07 7.50
C ASP A 67 9.22 0.00 7.55
N SER A 68 8.00 -0.41 7.88
CA SER A 68 6.90 0.51 8.10
C SER A 68 7.07 1.26 9.41
N ASP A 69 6.94 2.57 9.37
CA ASP A 69 7.01 3.43 10.55
C ASP A 69 5.96 4.55 10.49
N SER A 70 5.91 5.41 11.51
CA SER A 70 5.07 6.61 11.45
C SER A 70 5.35 7.39 10.16
N LEU A 71 4.27 7.85 9.51
CA LEU A 71 4.38 8.65 8.29
C LEU A 71 5.29 9.88 8.47
N ASP A 72 5.28 10.47 9.66
CA ASP A 72 6.12 11.64 10.01
C ASP A 72 7.63 11.35 9.87
N ASN A 73 8.04 10.10 10.08
CA ASN A 73 9.45 9.69 10.04
C ASN A 73 9.97 9.49 8.60
N LEU A 74 9.11 9.50 7.58
CA LEU A 74 9.52 9.31 6.19
C LEU A 74 10.11 10.56 5.54
N ASN A 75 10.02 11.72 6.21
CA ASN A 75 10.49 13.03 5.73
C ASN A 75 9.94 13.41 4.35
N ILE A 76 8.63 13.18 4.14
CA ILE A 76 7.93 13.46 2.87
C ILE A 76 7.21 14.81 2.98
N LYS A 77 7.44 15.67 2.00
CA LYS A 77 6.77 16.98 1.91
C LYS A 77 5.49 16.85 1.09
N PHE A 78 4.37 16.63 1.80
CA PHE A 78 3.04 16.67 1.19
C PHE A 78 2.57 18.11 0.98
N ASN A 79 1.84 18.34 -0.12
CA ASN A 79 1.11 19.59 -0.31
C ASN A 79 -0.22 19.58 0.46
N LYS A 80 -0.90 20.72 0.55
CA LYS A 80 -2.16 20.86 1.31
C LYS A 80 -3.23 19.84 0.92
N ASN A 81 -3.45 19.64 -0.39
CA ASN A 81 -4.43 18.66 -0.89
C ASN A 81 -4.06 17.21 -0.54
N GLU A 82 -2.77 16.87 -0.56
CA GLU A 82 -2.28 15.55 -0.15
C GLU A 82 -2.46 15.33 1.36
N ILE A 83 -2.17 16.34 2.18
CA ILE A 83 -2.37 16.27 3.65
C ILE A 83 -3.82 15.96 3.99
N ASP A 84 -4.76 16.69 3.36
CA ASP A 84 -6.21 16.53 3.58
C ASP A 84 -6.67 15.11 3.19
N ARG A 85 -6.15 14.55 2.09
CA ARG A 85 -6.52 13.21 1.59
C ARG A 85 -5.87 12.07 2.38
N VAL A 86 -4.61 12.23 2.80
CA VAL A 86 -3.85 11.22 3.55
C VAL A 86 -4.39 11.10 4.97
N ASN A 87 -4.92 12.19 5.53
CA ASN A 87 -5.33 12.33 6.92
C ASN A 87 -4.15 12.04 7.87
N ILE A 88 -3.06 12.81 7.70
CA ILE A 88 -1.81 12.64 8.44
C ILE A 88 -2.06 12.71 9.94
N SER A 89 -1.63 11.70 10.68
CA SER A 89 -1.79 11.56 12.12
C SER A 89 -0.89 10.44 12.63
N ASN A 90 -0.61 10.42 13.94
CA ASN A 90 0.31 9.48 14.60
C ASN A 90 -0.04 7.98 14.46
N TRP A 91 -1.29 7.65 14.11
CA TRP A 91 -1.78 6.30 13.83
C TRP A 91 -1.65 5.85 12.35
N VAL A 92 -1.00 6.64 11.50
CA VAL A 92 -0.72 6.26 10.10
C VAL A 92 0.68 5.69 10.00
N ILE A 93 0.78 4.42 9.59
CA ILE A 93 2.06 3.80 9.25
C ILE A 93 2.29 3.86 7.76
N ALA A 94 3.55 4.02 7.36
CA ALA A 94 3.96 4.15 5.98
C ALA A 94 5.34 3.53 5.76
N ALA A 95 5.63 3.17 4.51
CA ALA A 95 6.95 2.73 4.11
C ALA A 95 7.30 3.29 2.73
N LYS A 96 8.61 3.48 2.49
CA LYS A 96 9.12 3.69 1.13
C LYS A 96 9.05 2.38 0.38
N VAL A 97 8.62 2.45 -0.87
CA VAL A 97 8.43 1.27 -1.71
C VAL A 97 8.98 1.52 -3.10
N LYS A 98 9.36 0.46 -3.79
CA LYS A 98 9.55 0.49 -5.25
C LYS A 98 8.27 -0.01 -5.90
N ILE A 99 7.55 0.87 -6.57
CA ILE A 99 6.24 0.56 -7.18
C ILE A 99 6.41 0.22 -8.66
N TYR A 100 5.79 -0.88 -9.08
CA TYR A 100 5.69 -1.33 -10.45
C TYR A 100 4.22 -1.24 -10.88
N LYS A 101 3.93 -0.31 -11.80
CA LYS A 101 2.59 -0.15 -12.36
C LYS A 101 2.34 -1.29 -13.33
N LEU A 102 1.23 -2.00 -13.15
CA LEU A 102 0.84 -3.06 -14.06
C LEU A 102 0.25 -2.46 -15.34
N LYS A 103 0.35 -3.21 -16.43
CA LYS A 103 -0.46 -3.00 -17.63
C LYS A 103 -1.86 -3.56 -17.40
N GLU A 104 -2.83 -3.07 -18.16
CA GLU A 104 -4.23 -3.46 -17.99
C GLU A 104 -4.46 -4.95 -18.19
N GLU A 105 -3.72 -5.61 -19.09
CA GLU A 105 -3.80 -7.06 -19.29
C GLU A 105 -3.38 -7.89 -18.06
N ASP A 106 -2.58 -7.31 -17.17
CA ASP A 106 -2.08 -7.97 -15.95
C ASP A 106 -2.90 -7.58 -14.70
N TYR A 107 -3.95 -6.76 -14.86
CA TYR A 107 -4.84 -6.43 -13.76
C TYR A 107 -5.61 -7.66 -13.28
N PHE A 108 -5.81 -7.75 -11.97
CA PHE A 108 -6.54 -8.86 -11.38
C PHE A 108 -7.48 -8.42 -10.25
N PRO A 109 -8.61 -9.13 -10.05
CA PRO A 109 -9.60 -8.75 -9.07
C PRO A 109 -9.09 -8.92 -7.63
N THR A 110 -9.56 -8.04 -6.75
CA THR A 110 -9.29 -8.09 -5.31
C THR A 110 -10.54 -7.74 -4.51
N THR A 111 -10.47 -7.99 -3.21
CA THR A 111 -11.50 -7.61 -2.25
C THR A 111 -11.41 -6.15 -1.85
N ILE A 112 -12.56 -5.56 -1.51
CA ILE A 112 -12.67 -4.25 -0.88
C ILE A 112 -11.90 -4.27 0.45
N GLY A 113 -11.21 -3.16 0.77
CA GLY A 113 -10.50 -3.00 2.03
C GLY A 113 -9.22 -2.18 1.86
N LYS A 114 -8.87 -1.41 2.91
CA LYS A 114 -7.75 -0.46 2.88
C LYS A 114 -6.39 -1.13 3.06
N PHE A 115 -6.23 -1.98 4.06
CA PHE A 115 -4.96 -2.64 4.36
C PHE A 115 -5.17 -3.98 5.07
N TYR A 116 -4.50 -5.03 4.60
CA TYR A 116 -4.47 -6.34 5.27
C TYR A 116 -3.26 -7.17 4.83
N HIS A 117 -2.88 -8.14 5.67
CA HIS A 117 -1.88 -9.15 5.33
C HIS A 117 -2.50 -10.24 4.45
N ILE A 118 -1.86 -10.52 3.32
CA ILE A 118 -2.29 -11.53 2.37
C ILE A 118 -1.79 -12.88 2.86
N LYS A 119 -2.72 -13.83 3.08
CA LYS A 119 -2.41 -15.22 3.47
C LYS A 119 -2.79 -16.24 2.39
N ASN A 120 -3.51 -15.81 1.35
CA ASN A 120 -3.93 -16.68 0.26
C ASN A 120 -2.72 -17.01 -0.64
N LYS A 121 -2.43 -18.29 -0.84
CA LYS A 121 -1.25 -18.78 -1.55
C LYS A 121 -1.25 -18.42 -3.04
N ASP A 122 -2.42 -18.47 -3.69
CA ASP A 122 -2.53 -18.17 -5.12
C ASP A 122 -2.24 -16.69 -5.41
N LYS A 123 -2.76 -15.80 -4.55
CA LYS A 123 -2.44 -14.37 -4.62
C LYS A 123 -0.97 -14.09 -4.36
N ILE A 124 -0.36 -14.79 -3.41
CA ILE A 124 1.08 -14.68 -3.11
C ILE A 124 1.90 -15.04 -4.36
N LYS A 125 1.59 -16.18 -4.98
CA LYS A 125 2.28 -16.64 -6.19
C LYS A 125 2.14 -15.62 -7.33
N LEU A 126 0.93 -15.11 -7.56
CA LEU A 126 0.69 -14.10 -8.59
C LEU A 126 1.48 -12.80 -8.34
N ILE A 127 1.56 -12.34 -7.10
CA ILE A 127 2.37 -11.16 -6.75
C ILE A 127 3.84 -11.41 -7.03
N ASP A 128 4.35 -12.61 -6.71
CA ASP A 128 5.73 -12.98 -7.00
C ASP A 128 6.03 -12.95 -8.51
N GLU A 129 5.18 -13.59 -9.32
CA GLU A 129 5.30 -13.62 -10.79
C GLU A 129 5.26 -12.21 -11.40
N LEU A 130 4.35 -11.35 -10.92
CA LEU A 130 4.26 -9.96 -11.39
C LEU A 130 5.47 -9.12 -10.97
N LEU A 131 5.98 -9.30 -9.75
CA LEU A 131 7.19 -8.61 -9.33
C LEU A 131 8.39 -9.04 -10.18
N GLU A 132 8.54 -10.32 -10.48
CA GLU A 132 9.59 -10.82 -11.38
C GLU A 132 9.45 -10.24 -12.79
N LYS A 133 8.24 -10.23 -13.35
CA LYS A 133 7.95 -9.70 -14.70
C LYS A 133 8.27 -8.22 -14.84
N TYR A 134 8.04 -7.41 -13.81
CA TYR A 134 8.16 -5.94 -13.89
C TYR A 134 9.43 -5.37 -13.25
N SER A 135 10.19 -6.17 -12.49
CA SER A 135 11.46 -5.75 -11.88
C SER A 135 12.68 -5.97 -12.75
N ASN A 136 12.55 -6.82 -13.78
CA ASN A 136 13.53 -7.06 -14.84
C ASN A 136 13.25 -6.16 -16.05
#